data_AF-A0A930TXJ3-F1
#
_entry.id   AF-A0A930TXJ3-F1
#
_cell.length_a   1.000
_cell.length_b   1.000
_cell.length_c   1.000
_cell.angle_alpha   90.00
_cell.angle_beta   90.00
_cell.angle_gamma   90.00
#
_symmetry.space_group_name_H-M   'P 1'
#
loop_
_entity.id
_entity.type
_entity.pdbx_description
1 polymer ?
#
loop_
_entity_poly.entity_id
_entity_poly.type
_entity_poly.pdbx_seq_one_letter_code
_entity_poly.pdbx_strand_id
1 'polypeptide(L)'
;MGDRPYLTSFENVMTAAIDERSSVRTEGACHDSVSAPDHHSAKPSLTIGQEFKIFVSTFLTILVAELGDKTQLTTLLISAESQSPWIVFLGAGSALVATSLVGVMLGRWLATRVSPRVLETAVGGLLLFISALLLWDVVHM
;
A
#
# COMPACT_ATOMS: atom_id res chain seq x y z
N MET A 1 -12.01 -58.30 -13.98
CA MET A 1 -10.58 -58.00 -14.17
C MET A 1 -10.52 -56.64 -14.84
N GLY A 2 -10.38 -55.57 -14.06
CA GLY A 2 -10.57 -54.20 -14.53
C GLY A 2 -9.51 -53.32 -13.90
N ASP A 3 -8.36 -53.28 -14.54
CA ASP A 3 -7.20 -52.51 -14.09
C ASP A 3 -7.56 -51.02 -14.13
N ARG A 4 -7.49 -50.36 -12.97
CA ARG A 4 -7.66 -48.91 -12.82
C ARG A 4 -6.28 -48.26 -12.63
N PRO A 5 -5.47 -48.10 -13.70
CA PRO A 5 -4.09 -47.59 -13.61
C PRO A 5 -3.98 -46.09 -13.27
N TYR A 6 -5.11 -45.38 -13.16
CA TYR A 6 -5.14 -43.94 -12.89
C TYR A 6 -5.20 -43.58 -11.40
N LEU A 7 -5.58 -44.53 -10.52
CA LEU A 7 -5.69 -44.26 -9.08
C LEU A 7 -4.34 -44.34 -8.34
N THR A 8 -3.43 -45.21 -8.79
CA THR A 8 -2.08 -45.36 -8.22
C THR A 8 -1.14 -44.18 -8.51
N SER A 9 -1.35 -43.45 -9.61
CA SER A 9 -0.54 -42.28 -9.95
C SER A 9 -0.87 -41.08 -9.07
N PHE A 10 -2.15 -40.89 -8.72
CA PHE A 10 -2.58 -39.79 -7.86
C PHE A 10 -2.17 -40.01 -6.40
N GLU A 11 -2.20 -41.25 -5.90
CA GLU A 11 -1.71 -41.61 -4.56
C GLU A 11 -0.19 -41.39 -4.42
N ASN A 12 0.60 -41.71 -5.45
CA ASN A 12 2.05 -41.48 -5.44
C ASN A 12 2.42 -39.99 -5.49
N VAL A 13 1.66 -39.17 -6.24
CA VAL A 13 1.90 -37.71 -6.32
C VAL A 13 1.47 -36.99 -5.04
N MET A 14 0.36 -37.41 -4.43
CA MET A 14 -0.08 -36.88 -3.13
C MET A 14 0.89 -37.24 -2.00
N THR A 15 1.44 -38.46 -2.03
CA THR A 15 2.45 -38.93 -1.05
C THR A 15 3.76 -38.17 -1.21
N ALA A 16 4.22 -37.92 -2.44
CA ALA A 16 5.41 -37.09 -2.69
C ALA A 16 5.22 -35.62 -2.26
N ALA A 17 4.02 -35.05 -2.44
CA ALA A 17 3.72 -33.68 -2.01
C ALA A 17 3.60 -33.52 -0.48
N ILE A 18 3.23 -34.58 0.24
CA ILE A 18 3.18 -34.60 1.71
C ILE A 18 4.58 -34.84 2.31
N ASP A 19 5.40 -35.68 1.67
CA ASP A 19 6.78 -35.96 2.08
C ASP A 19 7.69 -34.71 1.96
N GLU A 20 7.58 -33.98 0.85
CA GLU A 20 8.37 -32.75 0.62
C GLU A 20 8.03 -31.62 1.61
N ARG A 21 6.80 -31.60 2.13
CA ARG A 21 6.36 -30.64 3.15
C ARG A 21 6.88 -30.96 4.55
N SER A 22 7.35 -32.19 4.78
CA SER A 22 7.89 -32.63 6.07
C SER A 22 9.39 -32.32 6.23
N SER A 23 10.17 -32.36 5.14
CA SER A 23 11.61 -32.02 5.13
C SER A 23 11.86 -30.53 5.44
N VAL A 24 11.01 -29.63 4.93
CA VAL A 24 11.14 -28.17 5.16
C VAL A 24 10.78 -27.75 6.60
N ARG A 25 10.15 -28.62 7.39
CA ARG A 25 9.68 -28.28 8.75
C ARG A 25 10.64 -28.69 9.88
N THR A 26 11.74 -29.38 9.59
CA THR A 26 12.69 -29.89 10.60
C THR A 26 14.06 -29.21 10.64
N GLU A 27 14.27 -28.10 9.93
CA GLU A 27 15.47 -27.25 10.10
C GLU A 27 15.25 -26.03 11.02
N GLY A 28 14.07 -25.92 11.65
CA GLY A 28 13.68 -24.73 12.43
C GLY A 28 13.57 -24.92 13.94
N ALA A 29 14.05 -26.02 14.52
CA ALA A 29 13.85 -26.30 15.95
C ALA A 29 15.05 -27.01 16.60
N CYS A 30 16.12 -26.27 16.90
CA CYS A 30 16.60 -25.98 18.27
C CYS A 30 18.12 -25.72 18.29
N HIS A 31 18.51 -24.71 19.08
CA HIS A 31 19.88 -24.35 19.45
C HIS A 31 20.74 -23.63 18.42
N ASP A 32 20.36 -22.39 18.12
CA ASP A 32 21.34 -21.31 18.21
C ASP A 32 20.85 -20.31 19.26
N SER A 33 21.71 -20.03 20.20
CA SER A 33 21.50 -19.08 21.29
C SER A 33 21.00 -17.75 20.72
N VAL A 34 19.70 -17.49 20.86
CA VAL A 34 19.18 -16.12 20.81
C VAL A 34 19.67 -15.43 22.08
N SER A 35 20.93 -15.02 22.03
CA SER A 35 21.38 -13.84 22.74
C SER A 35 20.40 -12.73 22.41
N ALA A 36 19.94 -12.03 23.44
CA ALA A 36 19.10 -10.84 23.30
C ALA A 36 19.58 -10.00 22.11
N PRO A 37 18.69 -9.43 21.27
CA PRO A 37 19.11 -8.55 20.21
C PRO A 37 19.81 -7.37 20.85
N ASP A 38 21.13 -7.42 20.84
CA ASP A 38 22.00 -6.31 21.09
C ASP A 38 21.58 -5.24 20.07
N HIS A 39 21.08 -4.13 20.60
CA HIS A 39 20.82 -2.90 19.87
C HIS A 39 22.15 -2.31 19.36
N HIS A 40 22.95 -3.08 18.63
CA HIS A 40 23.88 -2.55 17.65
C HIS A 40 23.11 -2.45 16.35
N SER A 41 22.43 -1.31 16.22
CA SER A 41 21.84 -0.83 14.98
C SER A 41 22.88 -0.83 13.87
N ALA A 42 23.06 -1.97 13.20
CA ALA A 42 23.63 -2.02 11.86
C ALA A 42 22.62 -1.30 10.96
N LYS A 43 22.78 0.02 10.83
CA LYS A 43 22.05 0.81 9.84
C LYS A 43 22.25 0.08 8.51
N PRO A 44 21.19 -0.31 7.80
CA PRO A 44 21.36 -0.77 6.44
C PRO A 44 22.09 0.36 5.72
N SER A 45 23.35 0.12 5.34
CA SER A 45 24.11 1.04 4.52
C SER A 45 23.49 0.93 3.15
N LEU A 46 22.39 1.66 2.96
CA LEU A 46 21.64 1.68 1.72
C LEU A 46 22.60 2.16 0.63
N THR A 47 23.06 1.23 -0.20
CA THR A 47 23.85 1.54 -1.39
C THR A 47 23.07 2.56 -2.21
N ILE A 48 23.72 3.60 -2.72
CA ILE A 48 23.07 4.71 -3.47
C ILE A 48 22.12 4.19 -4.57
N GLY A 49 22.43 3.03 -5.16
CA GLY A 49 21.56 2.37 -6.14
C GLY A 49 20.26 1.78 -5.59
N GLN A 50 20.21 1.33 -4.33
CA GLN A 50 18.98 0.87 -3.67
C GLN A 50 18.09 2.04 -3.28
N GLU A 51 18.65 3.13 -2.76
CA GLU A 51 17.89 4.36 -2.45
C GLU A 51 17.26 4.95 -3.70
N PHE A 52 18.02 5.03 -4.79
CA PHE A 52 17.49 5.50 -6.06
C PHE A 52 16.40 4.57 -6.60
N LYS A 53 16.56 3.26 -6.43
CA LYS A 53 15.55 2.27 -6.85
C LYS A 53 14.25 2.38 -6.05
N ILE A 54 14.35 2.59 -4.73
CA ILE A 54 13.18 2.83 -3.86
C ILE A 54 12.53 4.16 -4.23
N PHE A 55 13.30 5.23 -4.38
CA PHE A 55 12.81 6.54 -4.81
C PHE A 55 12.06 6.46 -6.14
N VAL A 56 12.67 5.86 -7.17
CA VAL A 56 12.04 5.73 -8.49
C VAL A 56 10.80 4.85 -8.42
N SER A 57 10.84 3.74 -7.69
CA SER A 57 9.68 2.85 -7.54
C SER A 57 8.51 3.58 -6.86
N THR A 58 8.76 4.23 -5.72
CA THR A 58 7.74 4.96 -4.98
C THR A 58 7.23 6.16 -5.77
N PHE A 59 8.12 6.91 -6.41
CA PHE A 59 7.76 8.01 -7.30
C PHE A 59 6.88 7.54 -8.44
N LEU A 60 7.24 6.46 -9.13
CA LEU A 60 6.48 5.94 -10.27
C LEU A 60 5.11 5.40 -9.83
N THR A 61 5.05 4.68 -8.70
CA THR A 61 3.78 4.18 -8.14
C THR A 61 2.86 5.33 -7.76
N ILE A 62 3.36 6.34 -7.06
CA ILE A 62 2.58 7.53 -6.69
C ILE A 62 2.18 8.30 -7.93
N LEU A 63 3.10 8.51 -8.87
CA LEU A 63 2.84 9.20 -10.12
C LEU A 63 1.76 8.48 -10.92
N VAL A 64 1.78 7.16 -11.07
CA VAL A 64 0.70 6.41 -11.75
C VAL A 64 -0.62 6.50 -10.98
N ALA A 65 -0.60 6.49 -9.65
CA ALA A 65 -1.80 6.65 -8.83
C ALA A 65 -2.41 8.06 -8.92
N GLU A 66 -1.56 9.08 -9.12
CA GLU A 66 -1.94 10.50 -9.16
C GLU A 66 -2.09 11.05 -10.59
N LEU A 67 -1.54 10.39 -11.61
CA LEU A 67 -1.57 10.85 -13.00
C LEU A 67 -3.02 10.89 -13.49
N GLY A 68 -3.49 12.10 -13.79
CA GLY A 68 -4.86 12.32 -14.22
C GLY A 68 -5.84 12.53 -13.07
N ASP A 69 -5.37 12.80 -11.85
CA ASP A 69 -6.23 13.37 -10.83
C ASP A 69 -6.86 14.67 -11.35
N LYS A 70 -8.15 14.86 -11.05
CA LYS A 70 -8.92 16.04 -11.45
C LYS A 70 -8.23 17.31 -10.98
N THR A 71 -7.52 17.27 -9.85
CA THR A 71 -6.74 18.40 -9.33
C THR A 71 -5.60 18.81 -10.27
N GLN A 72 -4.95 17.87 -10.97
CA GLN A 72 -3.90 18.19 -11.94
C GLN A 72 -4.47 18.89 -13.19
N LEU A 73 -5.62 18.42 -13.69
CA LEU A 73 -6.30 19.06 -14.82
C LEU A 73 -6.84 20.44 -14.45
N THR A 74 -7.44 20.59 -13.27
CA THR A 74 -7.92 21.87 -12.74
C THR A 74 -6.77 22.87 -12.59
N THR A 75 -5.63 22.44 -12.03
CA THR A 75 -4.45 23.31 -11.89
C THR A 75 -3.88 23.72 -13.25
N LEU A 76 -3.84 22.79 -14.21
CA LEU A 76 -3.39 23.07 -15.57
C LEU A 76 -4.32 24.05 -16.31
N LEU A 77 -5.64 23.89 -16.18
CA LEU A 77 -6.63 24.81 -16.76
C LEU A 77 -6.54 26.21 -16.14
N ILE A 78 -6.44 26.30 -14.80
CA ILE A 78 -6.26 27.57 -14.10
C ILE A 78 -4.92 28.22 -14.51
N SER A 79 -3.87 27.42 -14.72
CA SER A 79 -2.58 27.92 -15.18
C SER A 79 -2.60 28.37 -16.65
N ALA A 80 -3.42 27.75 -17.50
CA ALA A 80 -3.54 28.09 -18.92
C ALA A 80 -4.35 29.38 -19.15
N GLU A 81 -5.37 29.64 -18.32
CA GLU A 81 -6.16 30.88 -18.32
C GLU A 81 -5.46 32.04 -17.59
N SER A 82 -4.49 31.75 -16.72
CA SER A 82 -3.81 32.78 -15.95
C SER A 82 -2.68 33.45 -16.73
N GLN A 83 -2.67 34.78 -16.76
CA GLN A 83 -1.58 35.56 -17.36
C GLN A 83 -0.25 35.44 -16.60
N SER A 84 -0.24 34.81 -15.42
CA SER A 84 0.96 34.55 -14.63
C SER A 84 0.94 33.13 -14.04
N PRO A 85 1.50 32.13 -14.75
CA PRO A 85 1.50 30.72 -14.32
C PRO A 85 2.27 30.49 -13.00
N TRP A 86 3.22 31.36 -12.68
CA TRP A 86 3.97 31.31 -11.42
C TRP A 86 3.10 31.55 -10.18
N ILE A 87 2.10 32.42 -10.28
CA ILE A 87 1.18 32.71 -9.17
C ILE A 87 0.28 31.50 -8.90
N VAL A 88 -0.18 30.83 -9.97
CA VAL A 88 -0.99 29.61 -9.86
C VAL A 88 -0.19 28.47 -9.24
N PHE A 89 1.07 28.30 -9.64
CA PHE A 89 1.96 27.30 -9.06
C PHE A 89 2.16 27.52 -7.55
N LEU A 90 2.46 28.75 -7.14
CA LEU A 90 2.65 29.09 -5.72
C LEU A 90 1.34 28.97 -4.93
N GLY A 91 0.21 29.36 -5.53
CA GLY A 91 -1.12 29.21 -4.93
C GLY A 91 -1.49 27.74 -4.69
N ALA A 92 -1.40 26.90 -5.73
CA ALA A 92 -1.68 25.48 -5.63
C ALA A 92 -0.70 24.75 -4.69
N GLY A 93 0.60 25.07 -4.79
CA GLY A 93 1.62 24.49 -3.91
C GLY A 93 1.42 24.87 -2.44
N SER A 94 1.13 26.13 -2.14
CA SER A 94 0.85 26.56 -0.77
C SER A 94 -0.46 25.98 -0.23
N ALA A 95 -1.50 25.88 -1.06
CA ALA A 95 -2.76 25.24 -0.69
C ALA A 95 -2.57 23.75 -0.36
N LEU A 96 -1.75 23.03 -1.13
CA LEU A 96 -1.42 21.63 -0.88
C LEU A 96 -0.70 21.48 0.47
N VAL A 97 0.36 22.28 0.70
CA VAL A 97 1.11 22.25 1.97
C VAL A 97 0.20 22.57 3.16
N ALA A 98 -0.64 23.60 3.05
CA ALA A 98 -1.57 23.98 4.11
C ALA A 98 -2.58 22.85 4.39
N THR A 99 -3.15 22.25 3.35
CA THR A 99 -4.11 21.16 3.49
C THR A 99 -3.47 19.93 4.11
N SER A 100 -2.25 19.55 3.68
CA SER A 100 -1.49 18.45 4.27
C SER A 100 -1.18 18.71 5.75
N LEU A 101 -0.79 19.94 6.11
CA LEU A 101 -0.52 20.30 7.51
C LEU A 101 -1.77 20.14 8.37
N VAL A 102 -2.91 20.67 7.92
CA VAL A 102 -4.19 20.53 8.62
C VAL A 102 -4.59 19.06 8.73
N GLY A 103 -4.45 18.28 7.66
CA GLY A 103 -4.73 16.85 7.64
C GLY A 103 -3.88 16.06 8.64
N VAL A 104 -2.57 16.34 8.71
CA VAL A 104 -1.67 15.69 9.67
C VAL A 104 -2.00 16.10 11.11
N MET A 105 -2.27 17.38 11.37
CA MET A 105 -2.65 17.84 12.72
C MET A 105 -3.95 17.16 13.19
N LEU A 106 -4.97 17.16 12.32
CA LEU A 106 -6.27 16.56 12.62
C LEU A 106 -6.16 15.03 12.77
N GLY A 107 -5.41 14.38 11.87
CA GLY A 107 -5.16 12.94 11.91
C GLY A 107 -4.43 12.52 13.19
N ARG A 108 -3.39 13.28 13.60
CA ARG A 108 -2.68 13.03 14.87
C ARG A 108 -3.61 13.22 16.07
N TRP A 109 -4.40 14.29 16.09
CA TRP A 109 -5.36 14.53 17.16
C TRP A 109 -6.38 13.39 17.27
N LEU A 110 -6.93 12.96 16.14
CA LEU A 110 -7.91 11.88 16.07
C LEU A 110 -7.31 10.53 16.51
N ALA A 111 -6.07 10.23 16.09
CA ALA A 111 -5.34 9.03 16.47
C ALA A 111 -5.06 8.94 17.98
N THR A 112 -4.95 10.08 18.68
CA THR A 112 -4.77 10.09 20.15
C THR A 112 -6.07 9.88 20.93
N ARG A 113 -7.24 10.11 20.32
CA ARG A 113 -8.55 10.05 20.99
C ARG A 113 -9.34 8.79 20.63
N VAL A 114 -9.06 8.15 19.50
CA VAL A 114 -9.88 7.07 18.94
C VAL A 114 -9.07 5.79 18.79
N SER A 115 -9.65 4.66 19.20
CA SER A 115 -9.03 3.34 19.04
C SER A 115 -8.85 2.99 17.55
N PRO A 116 -7.69 2.44 17.13
CA PRO A 116 -7.39 2.14 15.73
C PRO A 116 -8.47 1.31 15.03
N ARG A 117 -9.07 0.33 15.74
CA ARG A 117 -10.13 -0.54 15.20
C ARG A 117 -11.39 0.21 14.80
N VAL A 118 -11.75 1.24 15.57
CA VAL A 118 -12.93 2.08 15.29
C VAL A 118 -12.64 2.96 14.09
N LEU A 119 -11.42 3.50 13.99
CA LEU A 119 -11.01 4.35 12.89
C LEU A 119 -10.98 3.57 11.56
N GLU A 120 -10.39 2.37 11.54
CA GLU A 120 -10.36 1.50 10.36
C GLU A 120 -11.76 1.14 9.87
N THR A 121 -12.64 0.72 10.79
CA THR A 121 -14.03 0.37 10.44
C THR A 121 -14.81 1.58 9.94
N ALA A 122 -14.64 2.73 10.58
CA ALA A 122 -15.33 3.97 10.20
C ALA A 122 -14.88 4.48 8.83
N VAL A 123 -13.57 4.49 8.56
CA VAL A 123 -13.02 4.93 7.26
C VAL A 123 -13.47 3.97 6.15
N GLY A 124 -13.40 2.66 6.38
CA GLY A 124 -13.87 1.67 5.41
C GLY A 124 -15.37 1.81 5.12
N GLY A 125 -16.19 1.98 6.17
CA GLY A 125 -17.64 2.20 6.03
C GLY A 125 -17.97 3.50 5.29
N LEU A 126 -17.24 4.58 5.60
CA LEU A 126 -17.42 5.87 4.93
C LEU A 126 -17.06 5.79 3.44
N LEU A 127 -15.95 5.11 3.10
CA LEU A 127 -15.53 4.91 1.71
C LEU A 127 -16.57 4.11 0.93
N LEU A 128 -17.08 3.00 1.50
CA LEU A 128 -18.13 2.20 0.87
C LEU A 128 -19.42 3.00 0.69
N PHE A 129 -19.78 3.81 1.68
CA PHE A 129 -20.96 4.66 1.61
C PHE A 129 -20.86 5.69 0.48
N ILE A 130 -19.75 6.43 0.41
CA ILE A 130 -19.51 7.40 -0.67
C ILE A 130 -19.49 6.69 -2.03
N SER A 131 -18.85 5.53 -2.13
CA SER A 131 -18.81 4.74 -3.37
C SER A 131 -20.20 4.29 -3.82
N ALA A 132 -21.07 3.87 -2.88
CA ALA A 132 -22.43 3.48 -3.18
C ALA A 132 -23.29 4.67 -3.62
N LEU A 133 -23.13 5.83 -2.98
CA LEU A 133 -23.82 7.07 -3.37
C LEU A 133 -23.44 7.49 -4.80
N LEU A 134 -22.14 7.50 -5.13
CA LEU A 134 -21.67 7.83 -6.48
C LEU A 134 -22.18 6.84 -7.53
N LEU A 135 -22.21 5.55 -7.20
CA LEU A 135 -22.72 4.53 -8.11
C LEU A 135 -24.22 4.69 -8.35
N TRP A 136 -24.98 5.00 -7.30
CA TRP A 136 -26.41 5.27 -7.41
C TRP A 136 -26.69 6.49 -8.28
N ASP A 137 -25.96 7.59 -8.05
CA ASP A 137 -26.07 8.82 -8.83
C ASP A 137 -25.78 8.58 -10.32
N VAL A 138 -24.72 7.81 -10.63
CA VAL A 138 -24.39 7.42 -12.01
C VAL A 138 -25.47 6.56 -12.66
N VAL A 139 -26.11 5.66 -11.91
CA VAL A 139 -27.15 4.77 -12.44
C VAL A 139 -28.49 5.51 -12.64
N HIS A 140 -28.75 6.56 -11.87
CA HIS A 140 -29.95 7.39 -11.98
C HIS A 140 -29.80 8.61 -12.89
N MET A 141 -28.63 8.81 -13.49
CA MET A 141 -28.36 9.84 -14.50
C MET A 141 -28.69 9.33 -15.91
#